data_AF-A0AAV7KXS9-F1
#
_entry.id   AF-A0AAV7KXS9-F1
#
_cell.length_a   1.000
_cell.length_b   1.000
_cell.length_c   1.000
_cell.angle_alpha   90.00
_cell.angle_beta   90.00
_cell.angle_gamma   90.00
#
_symmetry.space_group_name_H-M   'P 1'
#
loop_
_entity.id
_entity.type
_entity.pdbx_description
1 polymer ?
#
loop_
_entity_poly.entity_id
_entity_poly.type
_entity_poly.pdbx_seq_one_letter_code
_entity_poly.pdbx_strand_id
1 'polypeptide(L)'
;MCGTPFWRAAVELQRLSLMVAETLDAPLTLKDLQAPLRALPHSKAPGGDGFPPEYYQAFSETLTQRLLEVVLEARKWAGCHSL
;
A
#
# COMPACT_ATOMS: atom_id res chain seq x y z
N MET A 1 3.31 32.47 27.65
CA MET A 1 2.22 31.82 26.89
C MET A 1 2.86 30.94 25.84
N CYS A 2 2.88 29.62 26.03
CA CYS A 2 3.37 28.68 25.02
C CYS A 2 2.26 28.48 23.98
N GLY A 3 2.38 29.12 22.83
CA GLY A 3 1.50 28.83 21.69
C GLY A 3 1.69 27.39 21.23
N THR A 4 0.60 26.74 20.82
CA THR A 4 0.68 25.45 20.15
C THR A 4 1.59 25.58 18.91
N PRO A 5 2.52 24.63 18.68
CA PRO A 5 3.35 24.67 17.49
C PRO A 5 2.47 24.63 16.24
N PHE A 6 2.83 25.39 15.20
CA PHE A 6 2.06 25.47 13.95
C PHE A 6 1.82 24.10 13.28
N TRP A 7 2.73 23.14 13.42
CA TRP A 7 2.55 21.77 12.91
C TRP A 7 1.44 20.98 13.61
N ARG A 8 0.92 21.49 14.74
CA ARG A 8 -0.21 20.93 15.48
C ARG A 8 -1.55 21.55 15.07
N ALA A 9 -1.65 22.07 13.84
CA ALA A 9 -2.94 22.31 13.21
C ALA A 9 -3.71 20.97 13.20
N ALA A 10 -4.93 20.97 13.73
CA ALA A 10 -5.77 19.79 13.72
C ALA A 10 -6.06 19.41 12.25
N VAL A 11 -5.36 18.40 11.75
CA VAL A 11 -5.67 17.79 10.45
C VAL A 11 -7.00 17.07 10.62
N GLU A 12 -8.04 17.58 9.98
CA GLU A 12 -9.34 16.93 9.95
C GLU A 12 -9.27 15.74 8.99
N LEU A 13 -9.13 14.54 9.56
CA LEU A 13 -9.10 13.29 8.79
C LEU A 13 -10.52 12.79 8.56
N GLN A 14 -10.78 12.33 7.34
CA GLN A 14 -12.05 11.66 7.03
C GLN A 14 -12.14 10.34 7.80
N ARG A 15 -13.27 10.12 8.48
CA ARG A 15 -13.56 8.83 9.13
C ARG A 15 -14.07 7.84 8.10
N LEU A 16 -13.48 6.65 8.07
CA LEU A 16 -13.96 5.56 7.24
C LEU A 16 -15.27 4.99 7.82
N SER A 17 -16.15 4.49 6.95
CA SER A 17 -17.26 3.67 7.39
C SER A 17 -16.76 2.30 7.85
N LEU A 18 -17.52 1.64 8.72
CA LEU A 18 -17.15 0.30 9.22
C LEU A 18 -16.93 -0.70 8.07
N MET A 19 -17.80 -0.68 7.06
CA MET A 19 -17.68 -1.55 5.88
C MET A 19 -16.37 -1.32 5.11
N VAL A 20 -15.93 -0.07 4.98
CA VAL A 20 -14.67 0.25 4.30
C VAL A 20 -13.48 -0.19 5.15
N ALA A 21 -13.54 0.03 6.48
CA ALA A 21 -12.50 -0.44 7.38
C ALA A 21 -12.34 -1.97 7.33
N GLU A 22 -13.45 -2.72 7.43
CA GLU A 22 -13.44 -4.19 7.34
C GLU A 22 -12.88 -4.68 6.00
N THR A 23 -13.21 -4.01 4.90
CA THR A 23 -12.69 -4.35 3.57
C THR A 23 -11.18 -4.11 3.47
N LEU A 24 -10.68 -3.01 4.05
CA LEU A 24 -9.25 -2.69 4.05
C LEU A 24 -8.45 -3.60 4.99
N ASP A 25 -9.07 -4.08 6.07
CA ASP A 25 -8.47 -5.02 7.02
C ASP A 25 -8.50 -6.47 6.50
N ALA A 26 -9.26 -6.78 5.45
CA ALA A 26 -9.27 -8.11 4.85
C ALA A 26 -7.87 -8.51 4.33
N PRO A 27 -7.53 -9.82 4.29
CA PRO A 27 -6.30 -10.28 3.67
C PRO A 27 -6.23 -9.87 2.20
N LEU A 28 -5.07 -9.37 1.76
CA LEU A 28 -4.82 -9.06 0.36
C LEU A 28 -4.86 -10.33 -0.50
N THR A 29 -5.33 -10.20 -1.74
CA THR A 29 -5.35 -11.28 -2.72
C THR A 29 -4.41 -10.98 -3.89
N LEU A 30 -4.09 -12.01 -4.70
CA LEU A 30 -3.31 -11.83 -5.94
C LEU A 30 -3.98 -10.83 -6.89
N LYS A 31 -5.32 -10.85 -6.98
CA LYS A 31 -6.07 -9.98 -7.89
C LYS A 31 -5.91 -8.51 -7.50
N ASP A 32 -5.89 -8.22 -6.21
CA ASP A 32 -5.76 -6.85 -5.67
C ASP A 32 -4.42 -6.22 -6.03
N LEU A 33 -3.37 -7.03 -6.26
CA LEU A 33 -2.06 -6.56 -6.67
C LEU A 33 -1.88 -6.60 -8.20
N GLN A 34 -2.32 -7.68 -8.84
CA GLN A 34 -2.08 -7.92 -10.25
C GLN A 34 -2.82 -6.93 -11.16
N ALA A 35 -4.08 -6.61 -10.83
CA ALA A 35 -4.87 -5.69 -11.66
C ALA A 35 -4.28 -4.26 -11.66
N PRO A 36 -3.92 -3.65 -10.52
CA PRO A 36 -3.24 -2.37 -10.51
C PRO A 36 -1.87 -2.37 -11.22
N LEU A 37 -1.06 -3.41 -11.04
CA LEU A 37 0.25 -3.51 -11.70
C LEU A 37 0.12 -3.54 -13.22
N ARG A 38 -0.88 -4.27 -13.75
CA ARG A 38 -1.16 -4.30 -15.20
C ARG A 38 -1.76 -3.00 -15.72
N ALA A 39 -2.47 -2.25 -14.87
CA ALA A 39 -3.11 -0.99 -15.22
C ALA A 39 -2.20 0.23 -15.06
N LEU A 40 -0.91 0.04 -14.76
CA LEU A 40 0.03 1.16 -14.62
C LEU A 40 0.08 2.00 -15.91
N PRO A 41 0.09 3.33 -15.82
CA PRO A 41 0.20 4.19 -16.99
C PRO A 41 1.59 4.09 -17.60
N HIS A 42 1.64 3.91 -18.91
CA HIS A 42 2.88 3.84 -19.69
C HIS A 42 3.61 5.18 -19.74
N SER A 43 4.91 5.13 -20.02
CA SER A 43 5.74 6.32 -20.25
C SER A 43 5.83 7.28 -19.06
N LYS A 44 5.55 6.81 -17.83
CA LYS A 44 5.88 7.54 -16.62
C LYS A 44 7.37 7.43 -16.33
N ALA A 45 7.93 8.48 -15.74
CA ALA A 45 9.28 8.44 -15.22
C ALA A 45 9.40 7.32 -14.14
N PRO A 46 10.51 6.57 -14.11
CA PRO A 46 10.77 5.59 -13.06
C PRO A 46 10.74 6.18 -11.66
N GLY A 47 10.40 5.36 -10.67
CA GLY A 47 10.44 5.74 -9.26
C GLY A 47 11.88 5.78 -8.71
N GLY A 48 12.01 5.88 -7.38
CA GLY A 48 13.31 5.79 -6.71
C GLY A 48 14.02 4.43 -6.86
N ASP A 49 13.29 3.42 -7.34
CA ASP A 49 13.78 2.08 -7.69
C ASP A 49 14.43 2.00 -9.08
N GLY A 50 14.22 3.00 -9.95
CA GLY A 50 14.73 3.02 -11.32
C GLY A 50 14.02 2.10 -12.32
N PHE A 51 12.97 1.37 -11.94
CA PHE A 51 12.24 0.49 -12.85
C PHE A 51 11.09 1.23 -13.54
N PRO A 52 10.93 1.08 -14.87
CA PRO A 52 9.83 1.73 -15.59
C PRO A 52 8.51 0.95 -15.42
N PRO A 53 7.33 1.56 -15.63
CA PRO A 53 6.03 0.90 -15.54
C PRO A 53 5.92 -0.40 -16.34
N GLU A 54 6.57 -0.45 -17.50
CA GLU A 54 6.57 -1.59 -18.43
C GLU A 54 7.24 -2.83 -17.80
N TYR A 55 8.22 -2.63 -16.93
CA TYR A 55 8.84 -3.72 -16.16
C TYR A 55 7.81 -4.38 -15.23
N TYR A 56 7.07 -3.57 -14.48
CA TYR A 56 6.06 -4.04 -13.54
C TYR A 56 4.91 -4.78 -14.22
N GLN A 57 4.50 -4.32 -15.39
CA GLN A 57 3.48 -5.00 -16.19
C GLN A 57 4.01 -6.34 -16.73
N ALA A 58 5.22 -6.36 -17.31
CA ALA A 58 5.84 -7.55 -17.90
C ALA A 58 6.04 -8.68 -16.88
N PHE A 59 6.46 -8.33 -15.66
CA PHE A 59 6.69 -9.30 -14.58
C PHE A 59 5.56 -9.37 -13.55
N SER A 60 4.36 -8.85 -13.89
CA SER A 60 3.24 -8.70 -12.95
C SER A 60 2.88 -10.01 -12.24
N GLU A 61 2.91 -11.15 -12.93
CA GLU A 61 2.60 -12.46 -12.33
C GLU A 61 3.63 -12.87 -11.28
N THR A 62 4.91 -12.85 -11.63
CA THR A 62 6.02 -13.22 -10.74
C THR A 62 6.13 -12.26 -9.56
N LEU A 63 6.00 -10.95 -9.80
CA LEU A 63 6.06 -9.93 -8.77
C LEU A 63 4.89 -10.04 -7.81
N THR A 64 3.67 -10.21 -8.30
CA THR A 64 2.47 -10.30 -7.45
C THR A 64 2.55 -11.46 -6.47
N GLN A 65 3.04 -12.62 -6.91
CA GLN A 65 3.25 -13.77 -6.03
C GLN A 65 4.21 -13.43 -4.88
N ARG A 66 5.40 -12.90 -5.19
CA ARG A 66 6.40 -12.56 -4.17
C ARG A 66 5.99 -11.41 -3.28
N LEU A 67 5.32 -10.39 -3.81
CA LEU A 67 4.81 -9.26 -3.04
C LEU A 67 3.74 -9.71 -2.04
N LEU A 68 2.81 -10.57 -2.48
CA LEU A 68 1.77 -11.10 -1.61
C LEU A 68 2.36 -11.88 -0.43
N GLU A 69 3.31 -12.77 -0.70
CA GLU A 69 4.01 -13.54 0.35
C GLU A 69 4.64 -12.60 1.39
N VAL A 70 5.46 -11.64 0.95
CA VAL A 70 6.19 -10.74 1.87
C VAL A 70 5.23 -9.87 2.68
N VAL A 71 4.16 -9.35 2.06
CA VAL A 71 3.19 -8.50 2.75
C VAL A 71 2.40 -9.29 3.79
N LEU A 72 1.98 -10.53 3.47
CA LEU A 72 1.29 -11.39 4.42
C LEU A 72 2.21 -11.79 5.59
N GLU A 73 3.49 -12.07 5.33
CA GLU A 73 4.45 -12.30 6.40
C GLU A 73 4.62 -11.04 7.27
N ALA A 74 4.86 -9.87 6.69
CA ALA A 74 5.01 -8.62 7.43
C ALA A 74 3.78 -8.29 8.30
N ARG A 75 2.57 -8.61 7.81
CA ARG A 75 1.33 -8.44 8.58
C ARG A 75 1.29 -9.31 9.84
N LYS A 76 1.84 -10.54 9.81
CA LYS A 76 1.95 -11.39 11.00
C LYS A 76 2.83 -10.72 12.06
N TRP A 77 3.96 -10.15 11.64
CA TRP A 77 4.87 -9.43 12.54
C TRP A 77 4.24 -8.17 13.14
N ALA A 78 3.41 -7.45 12.38
CA ALA A 78 2.69 -6.27 12.89
C ALA A 78 1.75 -6.61 14.06
N GLY A 79 1.17 -7.82 14.09
CA GLY A 79 0.35 -8.30 15.20
C GLY A 79 1.13 -8.74 16.44
N CYS A 80 2.45 -8.95 16.33
CA CYS A 80 3.29 -9.41 17.44
C CYS A 80 3.90 -8.26 18.28
N HIS A 81 3.80 -7.01 17.84
CA HIS A 81 4.41 -5.86 18.52
C HIS A 81 3.49 -5.12 19.51
N SER A 82 2.31 -5.68 19.82
CA SER A 82 1.50 -5.27 20.96
C SER A 82 1.92 -6.05 22.22
N LEU A 83 3.04 -5.65 22.84
CA LEU A 83 3.39 -5.92 24.23
C LEU A 83 3.50 -4.60 24.99
#